data_AF-A0A7K3LVS4-F1
#
_entry.id   AF-A0A7K3LVS4-F1
#
_cell.length_a   1.000
_cell.length_b   1.000
_cell.length_c   1.000
_cell.angle_alpha   90.00
_cell.angle_beta   90.00
_cell.angle_gamma   90.00
#
_symmetry.space_group_name_H-M   'P 1'
#
loop_
_entity.id
_entity.type
_entity.pdbx_description
1 polymer ?
#
loop_
_entity_poly.entity_id
_entity_poly.type
_entity_poly.pdbx_seq_one_letter_code
_entity_poly.pdbx_strand_id
1 'polypeptide(L)'
;MDFESDWQDDYLAWILRLNDTRDSVRYMVTHRLEDRTVAEAVAMQVVVSMLARPRVFRYQGLPYAGRIAALAEPLIADPDGDWRAQQCSWEELAGRLFEMPTDLRNVHVAAHVHGLSAAEIGSVLGVDVDMVQSMQKQVEDYLRPSDDGE
;
A
#
# COMPACT_ATOMS: atom_id res chain seq x y z
N MET A 1 14.97 -17.96 16.68
CA MET A 1 14.43 -17.21 15.53
C MET A 1 13.75 -16.02 16.13
N ASP A 2 14.26 -14.83 15.84
CA ASP A 2 13.76 -13.59 16.43
C ASP A 2 12.68 -13.03 15.49
N PHE A 3 11.47 -13.59 15.60
CA PHE A 3 10.37 -13.35 14.66
C PHE A 3 10.04 -11.85 14.50
N GLU A 4 10.26 -11.04 15.55
CA GLU A 4 10.00 -9.60 15.51
C GLU A 4 11.00 -8.84 14.62
N SER A 5 12.28 -9.23 14.60
CA SER A 5 13.30 -8.62 13.73
C SER A 5 13.03 -8.94 12.26
N ASP A 6 12.67 -10.19 11.96
CA ASP A 6 12.40 -10.63 10.58
C ASP A 6 11.17 -9.89 10.00
N TRP A 7 10.13 -9.67 10.81
CA TRP A 7 8.91 -8.99 10.36
C TRP A 7 9.09 -7.50 10.14
N GLN A 8 9.95 -6.86 10.93
CA GLN A 8 10.33 -5.47 10.72
C GLN A 8 11.07 -5.29 9.39
N ASP A 9 12.00 -6.18 9.07
CA ASP A 9 12.74 -6.14 7.81
C ASP A 9 11.81 -6.38 6.61
N ASP A 10 10.88 -7.32 6.73
CA ASP A 10 9.86 -7.58 5.70
C ASP A 10 8.91 -6.38 5.50
N TYR A 11 8.57 -5.67 6.57
CA TYR A 11 7.78 -4.44 6.49
C TYR A 11 8.53 -3.33 5.74
N LEU A 12 9.80 -3.10 6.09
CA LEU A 12 10.64 -2.10 5.44
C LEU A 12 10.86 -2.43 3.96
N ALA A 13 11.14 -3.69 3.65
CA ALA A 13 11.27 -4.16 2.27
C ALA A 13 9.96 -4.02 1.48
N TRP A 14 8.81 -4.14 2.15
CA TRP A 14 7.52 -3.87 1.53
C TRP A 14 7.29 -2.37 1.26
N ILE A 15 7.62 -1.48 2.20
CA ILE A 15 7.55 -0.01 1.96
C ILE A 15 8.45 0.39 0.79
N LEU A 16 9.68 -0.14 0.72
CA LEU A 16 10.59 0.13 -0.40
C LEU A 16 9.99 -0.30 -1.73
N ARG A 17 9.32 -1.46 -1.79
CA ARG A 17 8.62 -1.91 -3.01
C ARG A 17 7.47 -0.99 -3.42
N LEU A 18 6.77 -0.38 -2.47
CA LEU A 18 5.76 0.65 -2.79
C LEU A 18 6.41 1.89 -3.40
N ASN A 19 7.53 2.35 -2.82
CA ASN A 19 8.28 3.49 -3.36
C ASN A 19 8.79 3.20 -4.79
N ASP A 20 9.38 2.02 -5.01
CA ASP A 20 9.87 1.60 -6.33
C ASP A 20 8.74 1.54 -7.36
N THR A 21 7.56 1.10 -6.93
CA THR A 21 6.36 1.09 -7.78
C THR A 21 5.91 2.51 -8.13
N ARG A 22 5.86 3.42 -7.14
CA ARG A 22 5.56 4.84 -7.37
C ARG A 22 6.51 5.44 -8.38
N ASP A 23 7.82 5.28 -8.17
CA ASP A 23 8.86 5.84 -9.04
C ASP A 23 8.78 5.28 -10.46
N SER A 24 8.53 3.98 -10.60
CA SER A 24 8.36 3.33 -11.90
C SER A 24 7.14 3.87 -12.65
N VAL A 25 5.98 3.97 -11.98
CA VAL A 25 4.76 4.52 -12.59
C VAL A 25 4.95 5.98 -12.97
N ARG A 26 5.46 6.81 -12.05
CA ARG A 26 5.73 8.23 -12.32
C ARG A 26 6.65 8.42 -13.50
N TYR A 27 7.73 7.65 -13.57
CA TYR A 27 8.66 7.70 -14.70
C TYR A 27 7.96 7.38 -16.02
N MET A 28 7.20 6.28 -16.08
CA MET A 28 6.50 5.88 -17.31
C MET A 28 5.43 6.90 -17.74
N VAL A 29 4.64 7.41 -16.80
CA VAL A 29 3.57 8.38 -17.09
C VAL A 29 4.17 9.72 -17.54
N THR A 30 5.26 10.17 -16.90
CA THR A 30 5.96 11.41 -17.31
C THR A 30 6.42 11.33 -18.76
N HIS A 31 6.95 10.18 -19.20
CA HIS A 31 7.38 10.00 -20.59
C HIS A 31 6.21 9.94 -21.59
N ARG A 32 5.02 9.56 -21.13
CA ARG A 32 3.84 9.40 -22.00
C ARG A 32 3.02 10.69 -22.12
N LEU A 33 2.89 11.45 -21.03
CA LEU A 33 2.03 12.63 -20.95
C LEU A 33 2.80 13.95 -20.88
N GLU A 34 4.12 13.92 -20.66
CA GLU A 34 4.99 15.09 -20.47
C GLU A 34 4.58 16.02 -19.30
N ASP A 35 3.64 15.58 -18.45
CA ASP A 35 3.17 16.28 -17.26
C ASP A 35 3.60 15.53 -16.00
N ARG A 36 4.53 16.13 -15.24
CA ARG A 36 5.04 15.56 -13.99
C ARG A 36 4.02 15.56 -12.86
N THR A 37 3.13 16.54 -12.83
CA THR A 37 2.09 16.65 -11.80
C THR A 37 1.05 15.56 -12.00
N VAL A 38 0.61 15.34 -13.24
CA VAL A 38 -0.28 14.21 -13.57
C VAL A 38 0.43 12.89 -13.30
N ALA A 39 1.72 12.77 -13.64
CA ALA A 39 2.47 11.53 -13.41
C ALA A 39 2.60 11.18 -11.92
N GLU A 40 2.90 12.15 -11.06
CA GLU A 40 2.91 11.96 -9.61
C GLU A 40 1.52 11.54 -9.13
N ALA A 41 0.47 12.19 -9.64
CA ALA A 41 -0.89 11.88 -9.24
C ALA A 41 -1.31 10.44 -9.61
N VAL A 42 -1.01 10.00 -10.85
CA VAL A 42 -1.28 8.62 -11.27
C VAL A 42 -0.50 7.63 -10.39
N ALA A 43 0.77 7.92 -10.10
CA ALA A 43 1.61 7.07 -9.27
C ALA A 43 1.04 6.92 -7.85
N MET A 44 0.60 8.02 -7.24
CA MET A 44 -0.03 7.99 -5.91
C MET A 44 -1.35 7.23 -5.91
N GLN A 45 -2.19 7.41 -6.93
CA GLN A 45 -3.46 6.68 -7.03
C GLN A 45 -3.24 5.16 -7.17
N VAL A 46 -2.20 4.75 -7.89
CA VAL A 46 -1.79 3.35 -7.98
C VAL A 46 -1.39 2.82 -6.61
N VAL A 47 -0.54 3.54 -5.87
CA VAL A 47 -0.10 3.14 -4.51
C VAL A 47 -1.29 3.02 -3.57
N VAL A 48 -2.17 4.02 -3.50
CA VAL A 48 -3.38 3.97 -2.65
C VAL A 48 -4.27 2.79 -3.05
N SER A 49 -4.43 2.54 -4.35
CA SER A 49 -5.18 1.38 -4.85
C SER A 49 -4.57 0.05 -4.46
N MET A 50 -3.24 -0.03 -4.37
CA MET A 50 -2.51 -1.20 -3.90
C MET A 50 -2.72 -1.43 -2.40
N LEU A 51 -2.64 -0.36 -1.61
CA LEU A 51 -2.89 -0.40 -0.16
C LEU A 51 -4.33 -0.81 0.17
N ALA A 52 -5.31 -0.34 -0.60
CA ALA A 52 -6.72 -0.69 -0.40
C ALA A 52 -7.05 -2.15 -0.79
N ARG A 53 -6.25 -2.78 -1.66
CA ARG A 53 -6.49 -4.15 -2.14
C ARG A 53 -5.22 -5.02 -2.08
N PRO A 54 -4.64 -5.18 -0.90
CA PRO A 54 -3.29 -5.72 -0.78
C PRO A 54 -3.22 -7.20 -1.15
N ARG A 55 -4.32 -7.96 -0.98
CA ARG A 55 -4.46 -9.34 -1.47
C ARG A 55 -4.37 -9.45 -3.00
N VAL A 56 -4.83 -8.42 -3.72
CA VAL A 56 -4.85 -8.38 -5.20
C VAL A 56 -3.47 -8.09 -5.76
N PHE A 57 -2.61 -7.38 -5.04
CA PHE A 57 -1.26 -7.05 -5.52
C PHE A 57 -0.19 -8.02 -5.02
N ARG A 58 -0.60 -9.23 -4.59
CA ARG A 58 0.30 -10.35 -4.30
C ARG A 58 0.66 -11.12 -5.57
N TYR A 59 1.94 -11.34 -5.82
CA TYR A 59 2.42 -12.44 -6.66
C TYR A 59 3.82 -12.88 -6.26
N GLN A 60 3.97 -13.95 -5.46
CA GLN A 60 5.27 -14.58 -5.14
C GLN A 60 6.43 -13.59 -4.85
N GLY A 61 6.15 -12.46 -4.19
CA GLY A 61 7.14 -11.43 -3.88
C GLY A 61 7.48 -10.42 -4.99
N LEU A 62 6.94 -10.53 -6.21
CA LEU A 62 7.22 -9.64 -7.35
C LEU A 62 6.04 -8.69 -7.68
N PRO A 63 6.32 -7.44 -8.09
CA PRO A 63 5.29 -6.54 -8.62
C PRO A 63 4.62 -7.14 -9.84
N TYR A 64 3.30 -7.27 -9.79
CA TYR A 64 2.53 -7.76 -10.93
C TYR A 64 2.32 -6.61 -11.91
N ALA A 65 3.35 -6.32 -12.71
CA ALA A 65 3.40 -5.17 -13.62
C ALA A 65 2.13 -5.01 -14.47
N GLY A 66 1.49 -6.12 -14.89
CA GLY A 66 0.22 -6.08 -15.62
C GLY A 66 -0.98 -5.57 -14.80
N ARG A 67 -1.05 -5.84 -13.48
CA ARG A 67 -2.11 -5.29 -12.60
C ARG A 67 -1.85 -3.81 -12.29
N ILE A 68 -0.57 -3.43 -12.15
CA ILE A 68 -0.17 -2.02 -11.98
C ILE A 68 -0.53 -1.23 -13.24
N ALA A 69 -0.22 -1.76 -14.43
CA ALA A 69 -0.63 -1.17 -15.70
C ALA A 69 -2.15 -1.04 -15.80
N ALA A 70 -2.90 -2.08 -15.44
CA ALA A 70 -4.37 -2.04 -15.45
C ALA A 70 -4.96 -1.01 -14.47
N LEU A 71 -4.26 -0.66 -13.39
CA LEU A 71 -4.65 0.47 -12.52
C LEU A 71 -4.31 1.82 -13.15
N ALA A 72 -3.12 1.94 -13.76
CA ALA A 72 -2.63 3.20 -14.29
C ALA A 72 -3.33 3.60 -15.60
N GLU A 73 -3.67 2.64 -16.46
CA GLU A 73 -4.22 2.89 -17.80
C GLU A 73 -5.48 3.76 -17.82
N PRO A 74 -6.52 3.51 -17.00
CA PRO A 74 -7.69 4.39 -16.95
C PRO A 74 -7.37 5.81 -16.51
N LEU A 75 -6.43 5.97 -15.56
CA LEU A 75 -6.02 7.27 -15.03
C LEU A 75 -5.22 8.08 -16.05
N ILE A 76 -4.40 7.39 -16.85
CA ILE A 76 -3.65 7.99 -17.97
C ILE A 76 -4.60 8.40 -19.11
N ALA A 77 -5.67 7.62 -19.34
CA ALA A 77 -6.64 7.90 -20.38
C ALA A 77 -7.55 9.11 -20.05
N ASP A 78 -7.74 9.39 -18.76
CA ASP A 78 -8.54 10.52 -18.26
C ASP A 78 -7.75 11.33 -17.19
N PRO A 79 -6.77 12.14 -17.63
CA PRO A 79 -5.85 12.86 -16.73
C PRO A 79 -6.52 13.99 -15.92
N ASP A 80 -7.73 14.39 -16.30
CA ASP A 80 -8.50 15.47 -15.65
C ASP A 80 -9.67 14.94 -14.79
N GLY A 81 -9.74 13.62 -14.57
CA GLY A 81 -10.81 13.00 -13.79
C GLY A 81 -10.77 13.31 -12.29
N ASP A 82 -11.91 13.10 -11.62
CA ASP A 82 -12.13 13.40 -10.19
C ASP A 82 -11.18 12.66 -9.23
N TRP A 83 -10.52 11.59 -9.69
CA TRP A 83 -9.53 10.82 -8.93
C TRP A 83 -8.33 11.67 -8.48
N ARG A 84 -8.08 12.81 -9.13
CA ARG A 84 -6.99 13.73 -8.82
C ARG A 84 -7.22 14.53 -7.54
N ALA A 85 -8.47 14.71 -7.10
CA ALA A 85 -8.82 15.52 -5.94
C ALA A 85 -8.56 14.83 -4.58
N GLN A 86 -8.36 13.51 -4.55
CA GLN A 86 -8.35 12.71 -3.32
C GLN A 86 -6.94 12.22 -2.91
N GLN A 87 -5.90 12.99 -3.21
CA GLN A 87 -4.53 12.50 -3.08
C GLN A 87 -3.77 13.14 -1.92
N CYS A 88 -3.23 12.30 -1.04
CA CYS A 88 -2.13 12.68 -0.16
C CYS A 88 -0.81 12.59 -0.91
N SER A 89 0.20 13.33 -0.43
CA SER A 89 1.57 13.22 -0.92
C SER A 89 2.21 11.89 -0.49
N TRP A 90 3.27 11.48 -1.19
CA TRP A 90 4.04 10.31 -0.76
C TRP A 90 4.67 10.54 0.61
N GLU A 91 5.16 11.73 0.89
CA GLU A 91 5.78 12.08 2.18
C GLU A 91 4.80 11.86 3.34
N GLU A 92 3.55 12.30 3.19
CA GLU A 92 2.51 12.08 4.20
C GLU A 92 2.17 10.60 4.35
N LEU A 93 1.99 9.88 3.24
CA LEU A 93 1.69 8.45 3.27
C LEU A 93 2.84 7.64 3.88
N ALA A 94 4.07 7.92 3.46
CA ALA A 94 5.27 7.27 3.98
C ALA A 94 5.46 7.56 5.46
N GLY A 95 5.22 8.80 5.91
CA GLY A 95 5.22 9.15 7.33
C GLY A 95 4.29 8.27 8.14
N ARG A 96 3.02 8.14 7.71
CA ARG A 96 2.05 7.24 8.35
C ARG A 96 2.54 5.78 8.36
N LEU A 97 3.04 5.28 7.24
CA LEU A 97 3.56 3.91 7.16
C LEU A 97 4.73 3.69 8.14
N PHE A 98 5.67 4.64 8.24
CA PHE A 98 6.80 4.58 9.16
C PHE A 98 6.42 4.77 10.64
N GLU A 99 5.28 5.40 10.92
CA GLU A 99 4.79 5.67 12.28
C GLU A 99 3.71 4.68 12.75
N MET A 100 3.27 3.76 11.88
CA MET A 100 2.26 2.77 12.22
C MET A 100 2.61 2.01 13.51
N PRO A 101 1.70 1.78 14.47
CA PRO A 101 2.00 1.00 15.66
C PRO A 101 2.51 -0.41 15.35
N THR A 102 3.47 -0.93 16.11
CA THR A 102 4.12 -2.24 15.87
C THR A 102 3.11 -3.38 15.74
N ASP A 103 2.09 -3.43 16.59
CA ASP A 103 1.06 -4.47 16.54
C ASP A 103 0.28 -4.45 15.21
N LEU A 104 -0.03 -3.25 14.72
CA LEU A 104 -0.70 -3.05 13.43
C LEU A 104 0.23 -3.39 12.27
N ARG A 105 1.52 -3.06 12.35
CA ARG A 105 2.53 -3.48 11.36
C ARG A 105 2.62 -4.99 11.27
N ASN A 106 2.69 -5.68 12.40
CA ASN A 106 2.81 -7.13 12.47
C ASN A 106 1.61 -7.82 11.82
N VAL A 107 0.39 -7.39 12.15
CA VAL A 107 -0.83 -7.87 11.49
C VAL A 107 -0.83 -7.52 9.99
N HIS A 108 -0.38 -6.33 9.63
CA HIS A 108 -0.28 -5.90 8.24
C HIS A 108 0.69 -6.78 7.46
N VAL A 109 1.93 -6.98 7.91
CA VAL A 109 2.95 -7.83 7.28
C VAL A 109 2.46 -9.27 7.17
N ALA A 110 1.96 -9.84 8.26
CA ALA A 110 1.46 -11.21 8.31
C ALA A 110 0.35 -11.43 7.28
N ALA A 111 -0.61 -10.51 7.22
CA ALA A 111 -1.68 -10.56 6.23
C ALA A 111 -1.17 -10.23 4.82
N HIS A 112 -0.39 -9.18 4.61
CA HIS A 112 -0.21 -8.56 3.30
C HIS A 112 1.04 -9.07 2.59
N VAL A 113 2.13 -9.24 3.33
CA VAL A 113 3.42 -9.72 2.83
C VAL A 113 3.46 -11.24 2.83
N HIS A 114 3.11 -11.88 3.96
CA HIS A 114 3.17 -13.35 4.09
C HIS A 114 1.90 -14.07 3.63
N GLY A 115 0.79 -13.33 3.53
CA GLY A 115 -0.44 -13.86 2.97
C GLY A 115 -1.28 -14.72 3.92
N LEU A 116 -0.97 -14.67 5.22
CA LEU A 116 -1.63 -15.48 6.25
C LEU A 116 -3.12 -15.12 6.41
N SER A 117 -3.91 -16.14 6.73
CA SER A 117 -5.30 -16.01 7.15
C SER A 117 -5.40 -15.47 8.58
N ALA A 118 -6.58 -14.97 8.99
CA ALA A 118 -6.76 -14.45 10.34
C ALA A 118 -6.49 -15.49 11.44
N ALA A 119 -6.79 -16.77 11.17
CA ALA A 119 -6.49 -17.87 12.09
C ALA A 119 -4.98 -18.13 12.21
N GLU A 120 -4.25 -18.11 11.09
CA GLU A 120 -2.79 -18.26 11.11
C GLU A 120 -2.11 -17.08 11.81
N ILE A 121 -2.56 -15.85 11.52
CA ILE A 121 -2.06 -14.64 12.20
C ILE A 121 -2.30 -14.73 13.71
N GLY A 122 -3.52 -15.12 14.13
CA GLY A 122 -3.85 -15.28 15.55
C GLY A 122 -2.98 -16.32 16.24
N SER A 123 -2.71 -17.45 15.57
CA SER A 123 -1.81 -18.47 16.09
C SER A 123 -0.36 -17.97 16.23
N VAL A 124 0.12 -17.12 15.32
CA VAL A 124 1.49 -16.58 15.39
C VAL A 124 1.61 -15.49 16.45
N LEU A 125 0.61 -14.61 16.53
CA LEU A 125 0.59 -13.46 17.44
C LEU A 125 0.05 -13.79 18.84
N GLY A 126 -0.46 -15.00 19.06
CA GLY A 126 -1.04 -15.40 20.34
C GLY A 126 -2.36 -14.69 20.68
N VAL A 127 -3.12 -14.26 19.67
CA VAL A 127 -4.42 -13.58 19.82
C VAL A 127 -5.53 -14.35 19.11
N ASP A 128 -6.79 -14.12 19.48
CA ASP A 128 -7.92 -14.74 18.80
C ASP A 128 -8.22 -14.09 17.43
N VAL A 129 -9.05 -14.78 16.64
CA VAL A 129 -9.40 -14.37 15.27
C VAL A 129 -10.14 -13.03 15.25
N ASP A 130 -10.99 -12.77 16.24
CA ASP A 130 -11.79 -11.54 16.31
C ASP A 130 -10.89 -10.32 16.57
N MET A 131 -9.86 -10.49 17.40
CA MET A 131 -8.83 -9.50 17.64
C MET A 131 -8.01 -9.21 16.37
N VAL A 132 -7.63 -10.25 15.62
CA VAL A 132 -6.92 -10.06 14.33
C VAL A 132 -7.79 -9.26 13.36
N GLN A 133 -9.08 -9.59 13.24
CA GLN A 133 -9.99 -8.86 12.36
C GLN A 133 -10.17 -7.40 12.80
N SER A 134 -10.23 -7.15 14.11
CA SER A 134 -10.26 -5.80 14.67
C SER A 134 -8.98 -5.02 14.32
N MET A 135 -7.81 -5.63 14.48
CA MET A 135 -6.53 -5.00 14.12
C MET A 135 -6.41 -4.77 12.60
N GLN A 136 -6.90 -5.68 11.76
CA GLN A 136 -6.95 -5.49 10.31
C GLN A 136 -7.82 -4.29 9.93
N LYS A 137 -8.97 -4.14 10.58
CA LYS A 137 -9.82 -2.96 10.39
C LYS A 137 -9.13 -1.68 10.86
N GLN A 138 -8.42 -1.72 11.99
CA GLN A 138 -7.64 -0.58 12.46
C GLN A 138 -6.52 -0.19 11.48
N VAL A 139 -5.87 -1.17 10.83
CA VAL A 139 -4.90 -0.91 9.75
C VAL A 139 -5.58 -0.22 8.57
N GLU A 140 -6.76 -0.68 8.14
CA GLU A 140 -7.52 -0.06 7.05
C GLU A 140 -7.98 1.37 7.40
N ASP A 141 -8.42 1.59 8.64
CA ASP A 141 -8.80 2.92 9.15
C ASP A 141 -7.57 3.85 9.21
N TYR A 142 -6.42 3.34 9.67
CA TYR A 142 -5.17 4.09 9.80
C TYR A 142 -4.58 4.50 8.43
N LEU A 143 -4.71 3.63 7.43
CA LEU A 143 -4.23 3.88 6.06
C LEU A 143 -5.22 4.64 5.19
N ARG A 144 -6.43 4.94 5.69
CA ARG A 144 -7.39 5.74 4.95
C ARG A 144 -6.82 7.16 4.75
N PRO A 145 -6.96 7.75 3.55
CA PRO A 145 -6.72 9.18 3.38
C PRO A 145 -7.58 9.93 4.39
N SER A 146 -7.02 10.93 5.07
CA SER A 146 -7.84 11.78 5.94
C SER A 146 -8.83 12.52 5.05
N ASP A 147 -10.12 12.45 5.36
CA ASP A 147 -11.17 13.25 4.69
C ASP A 147 -11.09 14.74 5.09
N ASP A 148 -9.90 15.22 5.46
CA ASP A 148 -9.65 16.62 5.79
C ASP A 148 -9.54 17.41 4.47
N GLY A 149 -10.68 17.49 3.79
CA GLY A 149 -10.96 18.57 2.85
C GLY A 149 -11.12 19.86 3.64
N GLU A 150 -10.07 20.68 3.63
CA GLU A 150 -10.22 22.13 3.77
C GLU A 150 -10.67 22.76 2.46
#